data_AF-A9KZV0-F1
#
_entry.id   AF-A9KZV0-F1
#
_cell.length_a   1.000
_cell.length_b   1.000
_cell.length_c   1.000
_cell.angle_alpha   90.00
_cell.angle_beta   90.00
_cell.angle_gamma   90.00
#
_symmetry.space_group_name_H-M   'P 1'
#
loop_
_entity.id
_entity.type
_entity.pdbx_description
1 polymer ?
#
loop_
_entity_poly.entity_id
_entity_poly.type
_entity_poly.pdbx_seq_one_letter_code
_entity_poly.pdbx_strand_id
1 'polypeptide(L)'
;MNDDLYLHSLLIKYQSFINSAWDIVFADINDNDLQDDWLEANWELIVESQLQAGDKRVNISRYGSGASGNSDRIFIENAPVTHDVKCFPSGSDSLYDLIDRVEVDVPENGFTFRRFVTVDNDWYYQQAPFNLVQVCELENAVFILDQLKFKLLAS
;
A
#
# COMPACT_ATOMS: atom_id res chain seq x y z
N MET A 1 -13.73 17.72 3.25
CA MET A 1 -13.47 16.38 3.85
C MET A 1 -12.02 16.41 4.31
N ASN A 2 -11.68 15.85 5.46
CA ASN A 2 -10.28 15.82 5.91
C ASN A 2 -9.49 14.93 4.92
N ASP A 3 -8.38 15.43 4.36
CA ASP A 3 -7.58 14.75 3.34
C ASP A 3 -7.08 13.39 3.84
N ASP A 4 -6.75 13.27 5.13
CA ASP A 4 -6.34 12.02 5.77
C ASP A 4 -7.49 10.98 5.79
N LEU A 5 -8.71 11.43 6.09
CA LEU A 5 -9.89 10.54 6.07
C LEU A 5 -10.23 10.10 4.65
N TYR A 6 -10.01 10.99 3.68
CA TYR A 6 -10.22 10.66 2.27
C TYR A 6 -9.20 9.63 1.78
N LEU A 7 -7.92 9.83 2.05
CA LEU A 7 -6.86 8.88 1.72
C LEU A 7 -7.13 7.51 2.34
N HIS A 8 -7.45 7.47 3.65
CA HIS A 8 -7.82 6.22 4.31
C HIS A 8 -8.99 5.54 3.58
N SER A 9 -10.03 6.29 3.19
CA SER A 9 -11.16 5.72 2.44
C SER A 9 -10.77 5.16 1.07
N LEU A 10 -9.80 5.77 0.37
CA LEU A 10 -9.29 5.26 -0.91
C LEU A 10 -8.51 3.95 -0.71
N LEU A 11 -7.67 3.89 0.33
CA LEU A 11 -6.91 2.69 0.67
C LEU A 11 -7.83 1.52 1.04
N ILE A 12 -8.88 1.76 1.84
CA ILE A 12 -9.89 0.74 2.16
C ILE A 12 -10.66 0.29 0.91
N LYS A 13 -11.00 1.20 0.00
CA LYS A 13 -11.66 0.85 -1.27
C LYS A 13 -10.76 -0.05 -2.12
N TYR A 14 -9.49 0.31 -2.27
CA TYR A 14 -8.53 -0.47 -3.02
C TYR A 14 -8.32 -1.86 -2.39
N GLN A 15 -8.13 -1.93 -1.08
CA GLN A 15 -8.03 -3.17 -0.31
C GLN A 15 -9.27 -4.06 -0.49
N SER A 16 -10.47 -3.48 -0.42
CA SER A 16 -11.73 -4.21 -0.64
C SER A 16 -11.84 -4.74 -2.07
N PHE A 17 -11.42 -3.94 -3.06
CA PHE A 17 -11.38 -4.33 -4.47
C PHE A 17 -10.44 -5.52 -4.69
N ILE A 18 -9.18 -5.42 -4.25
CA ILE A 18 -8.22 -6.51 -4.46
C ILE A 18 -8.64 -7.79 -3.74
N ASN A 19 -9.18 -7.70 -2.52
CA ASN A 19 -9.74 -8.87 -1.83
C ASN A 19 -10.88 -9.55 -2.58
N SER A 20 -11.75 -8.76 -3.22
CA SER A 20 -12.91 -9.29 -3.93
C SER A 20 -12.55 -9.85 -5.31
N ALA A 21 -11.51 -9.30 -5.94
CA ALA A 21 -11.14 -9.64 -7.31
C ALA A 21 -10.03 -10.70 -7.40
N TRP A 22 -9.18 -10.84 -6.38
CA TRP A 22 -7.98 -11.68 -6.42
C TRP A 22 -8.24 -13.10 -6.93
N ASP A 23 -9.13 -13.83 -6.25
CA ASP A 23 -9.43 -15.22 -6.61
C ASP A 23 -10.18 -15.33 -7.95
N ILE A 24 -10.88 -14.28 -8.38
CA ILE A 24 -11.55 -14.26 -9.69
C ILE A 24 -10.51 -14.14 -10.81
N VAL A 25 -9.49 -13.30 -10.61
CA VAL A 25 -8.47 -13.01 -11.63
C VAL A 25 -7.38 -14.07 -11.64
N PHE A 26 -6.96 -14.56 -10.46
CA PHE A 26 -5.75 -15.37 -10.30
C PHE A 26 -5.97 -16.80 -9.79
N ALA A 27 -7.21 -17.31 -9.73
CA ALA A 27 -7.51 -18.68 -9.26
C ALA A 27 -6.56 -19.76 -9.83
N ASP A 28 -6.26 -19.68 -11.12
CA ASP A 28 -5.43 -20.65 -11.84
C ASP A 28 -4.15 -20.02 -12.42
N ILE A 29 -3.80 -18.80 -12.00
CA ILE A 29 -2.65 -18.05 -12.53
C ILE A 29 -1.68 -17.75 -11.40
N ASN A 30 -0.51 -18.39 -11.47
CA ASN A 30 0.61 -18.14 -10.57
C ASN A 30 1.78 -17.51 -11.35
N ASP A 31 1.60 -16.25 -11.72
CA ASP A 31 2.58 -15.44 -12.43
C ASP A 31 2.73 -14.11 -11.68
N ASN A 32 3.87 -13.95 -11.02
CA ASN A 32 4.12 -12.79 -10.15
C ASN A 32 4.17 -11.49 -10.95
N ASP A 33 4.69 -11.51 -12.18
CA ASP A 33 4.80 -10.31 -13.01
C ASP A 33 3.41 -9.82 -13.41
N LEU A 34 2.54 -10.73 -13.84
CA LEU A 34 1.14 -10.38 -14.16
C LEU A 34 0.35 -9.93 -12.94
N GLN A 35 0.62 -10.51 -11.77
CA GLN A 35 -0.01 -10.10 -10.52
C GLN A 35 0.44 -8.70 -10.09
N ASP A 36 1.74 -8.42 -10.15
CA ASP A 36 2.33 -7.12 -9.82
C ASP A 36 1.84 -6.04 -10.79
N ASP A 37 1.78 -6.33 -12.11
CA ASP A 37 1.19 -5.44 -13.12
C ASP A 37 -0.27 -5.12 -12.83
N TRP A 38 -1.07 -6.14 -12.52
CA TRP A 38 -2.49 -5.95 -12.24
C TRP A 38 -2.70 -5.12 -10.96
N LEU A 39 -1.91 -5.36 -9.92
CA LEU A 39 -1.96 -4.59 -8.69
C LEU A 39 -1.56 -3.13 -8.96
N GLU A 40 -0.45 -2.87 -9.64
CA GLU A 40 0.00 -1.51 -9.96
C GLU A 40 -1.03 -0.77 -10.83
N ALA A 41 -1.59 -1.41 -11.85
CA ALA A 41 -2.59 -0.79 -12.71
C ALA A 41 -3.81 -0.34 -11.88
N ASN A 42 -4.29 -1.21 -11.00
CA ASN A 42 -5.45 -0.90 -10.18
C ASN A 42 -5.13 0.10 -9.07
N TRP A 43 -3.90 0.12 -8.55
CA TRP A 43 -3.42 1.12 -7.61
C TRP A 43 -3.46 2.52 -8.24
N GLU A 44 -2.90 2.67 -9.44
CA GLU A 44 -2.88 3.94 -10.15
C GLU A 44 -4.31 4.42 -10.48
N LEU A 45 -5.20 3.50 -10.87
CA LEU A 45 -6.59 3.82 -11.23
C LEU A 45 -7.46 4.15 -10.03
N ILE A 46 -7.40 3.37 -8.95
CA ILE A 46 -8.36 3.48 -7.83
C ILE A 46 -7.88 4.49 -6.80
N VAL A 47 -6.57 4.58 -6.57
CA VAL A 47 -5.97 5.41 -5.52
C VAL A 47 -5.34 6.65 -6.13
N GLU A 48 -4.26 6.50 -6.92
CA GLU A 48 -3.45 7.65 -7.34
C GLU A 48 -4.23 8.64 -8.23
N SER A 49 -5.08 8.15 -9.14
CA SER A 49 -5.90 9.00 -10.02
C SER A 49 -6.81 9.98 -9.25
N GLN A 50 -7.10 9.67 -7.99
CA GLN A 50 -8.03 10.42 -7.15
C GLN A 50 -7.32 11.46 -6.26
N LEU A 51 -5.98 11.51 -6.28
CA LEU A 51 -5.20 12.38 -5.40
C LEU A 51 -4.77 13.68 -6.09
N GLN A 52 -5.02 14.80 -5.41
CA GLN A 52 -4.65 16.14 -5.86
C GLN A 52 -4.20 17.00 -4.68
N ALA A 53 -3.25 17.90 -4.93
CA ALA A 53 -2.77 18.91 -3.99
C ALA A 53 -2.99 20.30 -4.61
N GLY A 54 -4.11 20.92 -4.27
CA GLY A 54 -4.64 22.07 -5.02
C GLY A 54 -5.00 21.64 -6.44
N ASP A 55 -4.50 22.37 -7.44
CA ASP A 55 -4.75 22.08 -8.87
C ASP A 55 -3.73 21.09 -9.47
N LYS A 56 -2.81 20.57 -8.66
CA LYS A 56 -1.77 19.66 -9.13
C LYS A 56 -2.13 18.22 -8.82
N ARG A 57 -1.89 17.34 -9.79
CA ARG A 57 -1.93 15.90 -9.57
C ARG A 57 -0.87 15.51 -8.54
N VAL A 58 -1.25 14.64 -7.62
CA VAL A 58 -0.34 13.95 -6.72
C VAL A 58 0.04 12.63 -7.36
N ASN A 59 1.34 12.41 -7.53
CA ASN A 59 1.88 11.10 -7.88
C ASN A 59 2.49 10.46 -6.64
N ILE A 60 2.14 9.21 -6.34
CA ILE A 60 2.61 8.48 -5.15
C ILE A 60 3.54 7.32 -5.50
N SER A 61 4.29 6.80 -4.53
CA SER A 61 5.11 5.60 -4.74
C SER A 61 4.29 4.43 -5.31
N ARG A 62 4.95 3.61 -6.16
CA ARG A 62 4.39 2.38 -6.73
C ARG A 62 3.88 1.43 -5.65
N TYR A 63 2.92 0.59 -5.99
CA TYR A 63 2.41 -0.45 -5.13
C TYR A 63 3.31 -1.69 -5.15
N GLY A 64 3.79 -2.11 -3.97
CA GLY A 64 4.60 -3.32 -3.84
C GLY A 64 5.89 -3.26 -4.66
N SER A 65 6.01 -4.14 -5.66
CA SER A 65 7.14 -4.15 -6.60
C SER A 65 7.01 -3.11 -7.72
N GLY A 66 5.79 -2.61 -7.97
CA GLY A 66 5.41 -1.94 -9.21
C GLY A 66 5.26 -2.89 -10.39
N ALA A 67 4.98 -2.34 -11.56
CA ALA A 67 4.80 -3.12 -12.78
C ALA A 67 6.10 -3.76 -13.29
N SER A 68 5.98 -4.95 -13.85
CA SER A 68 7.03 -5.68 -14.55
C SER A 68 7.11 -5.22 -16.01
N GLY A 69 7.99 -4.24 -16.27
CA GLY A 69 8.14 -3.71 -17.62
C GLY A 69 9.25 -2.68 -17.77
N ASN A 70 9.10 -1.81 -18.77
CA ASN A 70 10.03 -0.69 -19.00
C ASN A 70 9.91 0.40 -17.93
N SER A 71 8.78 0.44 -17.24
CA SER A 71 8.50 1.33 -16.12
C SER A 71 7.84 0.51 -15.03
N ASP A 72 8.08 0.89 -13.78
CA ASP A 72 7.41 0.37 -12.59
C ASP A 72 5.99 0.94 -12.39
N ARG A 73 5.50 1.65 -13.40
CA ARG A 73 4.25 2.41 -13.49
C ARG A 73 3.59 2.08 -14.82
N ILE A 74 2.26 2.10 -14.88
CA ILE A 74 1.51 1.62 -16.06
C ILE A 74 0.92 2.76 -16.89
N PHE A 75 0.17 3.68 -16.30
CA PHE A 75 -0.54 4.72 -17.04
C PHE A 75 0.24 6.04 -17.14
N ILE A 76 1.21 6.22 -16.25
CA ILE A 76 1.91 7.49 -15.97
C ILE A 76 3.41 7.24 -15.91
N GLU A 77 3.90 6.51 -16.90
CA GLU A 77 5.30 6.15 -17.08
C GLU A 77 6.21 7.36 -16.86
N ASN A 78 7.30 7.16 -16.12
CA ASN A 78 8.32 8.18 -15.81
C ASN A 78 7.83 9.41 -15.02
N ALA A 79 6.56 9.46 -14.58
CA ALA A 79 6.11 10.57 -13.75
C ALA A 79 6.81 10.50 -12.38
N PRO A 80 7.44 11.59 -11.92
CA PRO A 80 8.15 11.58 -10.65
C PRO A 80 7.16 11.43 -9.50
N VAL A 81 7.55 10.65 -8.50
CA VAL A 81 6.86 10.61 -7.20
C VAL A 81 6.92 12.01 -6.59
N THR A 82 5.78 12.47 -6.09
CA THR A 82 5.64 13.79 -5.46
C THR A 82 5.31 13.69 -3.98
N HIS A 83 4.68 12.59 -3.58
CA HIS A 83 4.23 12.35 -2.22
C HIS A 83 4.33 10.86 -1.89
N ASP A 84 4.42 10.57 -0.60
CA ASP A 84 4.31 9.22 -0.08
C ASP A 84 3.06 9.07 0.76
N VAL A 85 2.48 7.87 0.70
CA VAL A 85 1.50 7.42 1.69
C VAL A 85 2.29 6.97 2.93
N LYS A 86 2.13 7.68 4.04
CA LYS A 86 2.79 7.38 5.30
C LYS A 86 1.84 6.74 6.30
N CYS A 87 2.34 5.76 7.02
CA CYS A 87 1.70 4.97 8.06
C CYS A 87 2.09 5.51 9.43
N PHE A 88 1.08 5.81 10.25
CA PHE A 88 1.20 6.23 11.64
C PHE A 88 0.34 5.36 12.56
N PRO A 89 0.65 5.25 13.85
CA PRO A 89 -0.23 4.61 14.82
C PRO A 89 -1.59 5.30 14.93
N SER A 90 -2.64 4.51 15.10
CA SER A 90 -4.01 5.00 15.26
C SER A 90 -4.36 5.40 16.69
N GLY A 91 -3.64 4.89 17.70
CA GLY A 91 -3.90 5.18 19.12
C GLY A 91 -2.76 4.96 20.12
N SER A 92 -1.60 4.47 19.67
CA SER A 92 -0.37 4.26 20.46
C SER A 92 0.78 5.11 19.90
N ASP A 93 1.95 5.09 20.53
CA ASP A 93 3.16 5.70 19.94
C ASP A 93 3.99 4.66 19.14
N SER A 94 3.65 3.38 19.26
CA SER A 94 4.30 2.24 18.60
C SER A 94 3.33 1.44 17.74
N LEU A 95 3.87 0.56 16.88
CA LEU A 95 3.14 -0.46 16.15
C LEU A 95 3.67 -1.85 16.50
N TYR A 96 2.78 -2.83 16.61
CA TYR A 96 3.19 -4.22 16.82
C TYR A 96 3.48 -4.92 15.49
N ASP A 97 4.75 -5.27 15.26
CA ASP A 97 5.15 -6.08 14.11
C ASP A 97 4.76 -7.55 14.32
N LEU A 98 3.95 -8.09 13.41
CA LEU A 98 3.48 -9.46 13.46
C LEU A 98 4.54 -10.50 13.10
N ILE A 99 5.56 -10.12 12.31
CA ILE A 99 6.60 -11.06 11.89
C ILE A 99 7.64 -11.23 13.00
N ASP A 100 8.27 -10.14 13.45
CA ASP A 100 9.29 -10.21 14.49
C ASP A 100 8.70 -10.28 15.91
N ARG A 101 7.39 -10.04 16.06
CA ARG A 101 6.63 -10.09 17.33
C ARG A 101 7.11 -9.07 18.36
N VAL A 102 7.48 -7.88 17.88
CA VAL A 102 8.00 -6.78 18.70
C VAL A 102 7.21 -5.49 18.49
N GLU A 103 7.20 -4.63 19.52
CA GLU A 103 6.75 -3.25 19.36
C GLU A 103 7.84 -2.43 18.66
N VAL A 104 7.43 -1.63 17.68
CA VAL A 104 8.31 -0.79 16.88
C VAL A 104 7.90 0.66 17.04
N ASP A 105 8.85 1.49 17.48
CA ASP A 105 8.65 2.93 17.55
C ASP A 105 8.52 3.51 16.14
N VAL A 106 7.47 4.30 15.92
CA VAL A 106 7.24 4.93 14.61
C VAL A 106 8.00 6.25 14.54
N PRO A 107 8.82 6.49 13.49
CA PRO A 107 9.51 7.77 13.33
C PRO A 107 8.51 8.93 13.15
N GLU A 108 8.94 10.15 13.43
CA GLU A 108 8.10 11.35 13.34
C GLU A 108 7.45 11.54 11.95
N ASN A 109 8.13 11.10 10.89
CA ASN A 109 7.64 11.17 9.51
C ASN A 109 6.80 9.94 9.08
N GLY A 110 6.57 8.99 10.00
CA GLY A 110 5.87 7.74 9.71
C GLY A 110 6.70 6.76 8.88
N PHE A 111 6.16 5.56 8.70
CA PHE A 111 6.70 4.58 7.74
C PHE A 111 6.05 4.76 6.37
N THR A 112 6.75 4.48 5.29
CA THR A 112 6.19 4.52 3.94
C THR A 112 5.38 3.26 3.69
N PHE A 113 4.12 3.43 3.33
CA PHE A 113 3.25 2.34 2.89
C PHE A 113 3.85 1.68 1.65
N ARG A 114 3.96 0.35 1.69
CA ARG A 114 4.46 -0.43 0.54
C ARG A 114 3.33 -1.15 -0.17
N ARG A 115 2.56 -1.95 0.57
CA ARG A 115 1.47 -2.78 0.03
C ARG A 115 0.62 -3.38 1.14
N PHE A 116 -0.53 -3.90 0.75
CA PHE A 116 -1.28 -4.84 1.57
C PHE A 116 -0.77 -6.27 1.38
N VAL A 117 -0.81 -7.05 2.46
CA VAL A 117 -0.39 -8.45 2.52
C VAL A 117 -1.30 -9.24 3.46
N THR A 118 -1.16 -10.56 3.44
CA THR A 118 -1.61 -11.47 4.50
C THR A 118 -0.39 -12.06 5.22
N VAL A 119 -0.60 -12.69 6.37
CA VAL A 119 0.40 -13.52 7.04
C VAL A 119 -0.14 -14.94 7.17
N ASP A 120 0.67 -15.91 6.78
CA ASP A 120 0.43 -17.33 6.98
C ASP A 120 1.74 -18.01 7.39
N ASN A 121 1.69 -18.99 8.29
CA ASN A 121 2.89 -19.71 8.77
C ASN A 121 4.09 -18.79 9.14
N ASP A 122 3.83 -17.70 9.86
CA ASP A 122 4.83 -16.70 10.28
C ASP A 122 5.55 -15.97 9.13
N TRP A 123 5.02 -16.00 7.91
CA TRP A 123 5.54 -15.27 6.76
C TRP A 123 4.44 -14.47 6.05
N TYR A 124 4.82 -13.35 5.42
CA TYR A 124 3.87 -12.53 4.69
C TYR A 124 3.76 -12.95 3.23
N TYR A 125 2.56 -12.81 2.67
CA TYR A 125 2.26 -13.11 1.27
C TYR A 125 1.43 -12.00 0.65
N GLN A 126 1.70 -11.70 -0.63
CA GLN A 126 0.88 -10.79 -1.43
C GLN A 126 -0.26 -11.56 -2.07
N GLN A 127 -1.27 -11.89 -1.26
CA GLN A 127 -2.48 -12.60 -1.69
C GLN A 127 -3.66 -12.24 -0.78
N ALA A 128 -4.87 -12.57 -1.21
CA ALA A 128 -6.03 -12.46 -0.35
C ALA A 128 -5.91 -13.41 0.86
N PRO A 129 -6.33 -13.00 2.08
CA PRO A 129 -6.89 -11.69 2.42
C PRO A 129 -5.81 -10.61 2.62
N PHE A 130 -5.94 -9.48 1.92
CA PHE A 130 -5.08 -8.30 2.03
C PHE A 130 -5.38 -7.45 3.27
N ASN A 131 -5.28 -8.02 4.47
CA ASN A 131 -5.73 -7.40 5.73
C ASN A 131 -4.62 -6.75 6.58
N LEU A 132 -3.37 -6.86 6.14
CA LEU A 132 -2.21 -6.32 6.82
C LEU A 132 -1.43 -5.38 5.90
N VAL A 133 -0.56 -4.55 6.46
CA VAL A 133 0.23 -3.56 5.74
C VAL A 133 1.71 -3.84 5.92
N GLN A 134 2.43 -3.96 4.81
CA GLN A 134 3.90 -3.92 4.79
C GLN A 134 4.37 -2.48 4.53
N VAL A 135 5.51 -2.12 5.14
CA VAL A 135 6.17 -0.82 4.96
C VAL A 135 7.51 -0.96 4.24
N CYS A 136 8.10 0.16 3.79
CA CYS A 136 9.36 0.15 3.04
C CYS A 136 10.60 0.11 3.94
N GLU A 137 10.57 0.78 5.08
CA GLU A 137 11.74 1.00 5.94
C GLU A 137 12.16 -0.25 6.73
N LEU A 138 11.24 -1.20 6.88
CA LEU A 138 11.43 -2.42 7.65
C LEU A 138 11.18 -3.61 6.71
N GLU A 139 12.22 -4.40 6.47
CA GLU A 139 12.24 -5.39 5.39
C GLU A 139 11.07 -6.38 5.46
N ASN A 140 10.80 -6.91 6.66
CA ASN A 140 9.78 -7.93 6.87
C ASN A 140 8.62 -7.48 7.75
N ALA A 141 8.63 -6.25 8.28
CA ALA A 141 7.63 -5.86 9.26
C ALA A 141 6.24 -5.73 8.63
N VAL A 142 5.24 -6.25 9.34
CA VAL A 142 3.84 -6.23 8.91
C VAL A 142 2.95 -5.81 10.06
N PHE A 143 2.08 -4.84 9.80
CA PHE A 143 1.21 -4.24 10.80
C PHE A 143 -0.26 -4.50 10.49
N ILE A 144 -1.08 -4.66 11.53
CA ILE A 144 -2.53 -4.76 11.39
C ILE A 144 -3.07 -3.42 10.90
N LEU A 145 -3.91 -3.45 9.86
CA LEU A 145 -4.49 -2.25 9.24
C LEU A 145 -5.19 -1.32 10.26
N ASP A 146 -5.91 -1.89 11.23
CA ASP A 146 -6.63 -1.12 12.26
C ASP A 146 -5.71 -0.35 13.24
N GLN A 147 -4.44 -0.74 13.32
CA GLN A 147 -3.44 0.00 14.08
C GLN A 147 -2.97 1.26 13.33
N LEU A 148 -3.37 1.47 12.08
CA LEU A 148 -2.79 2.47 11.20
C LEU A 148 -3.75 3.63 10.89
N LYS A 149 -3.16 4.82 10.83
CA LYS A 149 -3.67 6.01 10.15
C LYS A 149 -2.75 6.33 8.98
N PHE A 150 -3.33 6.79 7.88
CA PHE A 150 -2.58 7.15 6.69
C PHE A 150 -2.59 8.65 6.49
N LYS A 151 -1.45 9.18 6.06
CA LYS A 151 -1.29 10.58 5.67
C LYS A 151 -0.51 10.67 4.38
N LEU A 152 -0.80 11.71 3.60
CA LEU A 152 -0.03 12.04 2.42
C LEU A 152 1.04 13.07 2.80
N LEU A 153 2.32 12.76 2.58
CA LEU A 153 3.43 13.69 2.83
C LEU A 153 4.19 13.92 1.54
N ALA A 154 4.64 15.15 1.28
CA ALA A 154 5.50 15.43 0.14
C ALA A 154 6.83 14.66 0.27
N SER A 155 7.29 14.07 -0.84
CA SER A 155 8.55 13.31 -0.93
C SER A 155 9.77 14.20 -1.08
#